data_AF-A0AAC9RMF1-F1
#
_entry.id   AF-A0AAC9RMF1-F1
#
_cell.length_a   1.000
_cell.length_b   1.000
_cell.length_c   1.000
_cell.angle_alpha   90.00
_cell.angle_beta   90.00
_cell.angle_gamma   90.00
#
_symmetry.space_group_name_H-M   'P 1'
#
loop_
_entity.id
_entity.type
_entity.pdbx_description
1 polymer ?
#
loop_
_entity_poly.entity_id
_entity_poly.type
_entity_poly.pdbx_seq_one_letter_code
_entity_poly.pdbx_strand_id
1 'polypeptide(L)'
;MGKRDEYEMHLKQLVSKNAFEELEDMLISNSNLPGPRGNLELAYAFGNCLKAVACVHDDLWQILNQWATVTAEETPSDGPKEFIPFCAVQALGAIFTFVDSEKKEKIIKLFRVAANDSRWRVREAVAIGLQWIEEEDFRQAEFIFNKWIDDASLLERRAIIAALAHPPVLNHKDNAEFCFEITEKILKDLIKIDKKFRKTEEFRILRKGLEYAVSVFVAKLPDEGFEFMKKWAQEKDADIRKIIKSNLGKSRLTKKFDQQVKEVLGVLTDNFA
;
A
#
# COMPACT_ATOMS: atom_id res chain seq x y z
N MET A 1 26.16 5.96 11.98
CA MET A 1 25.41 4.76 11.57
C MET A 1 24.01 4.93 12.14
N GLY A 2 22.97 4.90 11.32
CA GLY A 2 21.60 5.04 11.79
C GLY A 2 21.09 3.73 12.41
N LYS A 3 20.00 3.81 13.19
CA LYS A 3 19.37 2.62 13.79
C LYS A 3 18.96 1.55 12.76
N ARG A 4 18.56 1.99 11.56
CA ARG A 4 18.27 1.09 10.42
C ARG A 4 19.51 0.32 9.95
N ASP A 5 20.66 0.99 9.84
CA ASP A 5 21.91 0.36 9.40
C ASP A 5 22.38 -0.72 10.40
N GLU A 6 22.20 -0.46 11.70
CA GLU A 6 22.48 -1.43 12.77
C GLU A 6 21.61 -2.68 12.65
N TYR A 7 20.29 -2.49 12.42
CA TYR A 7 19.40 -3.62 12.17
C TYR A 7 19.80 -4.41 10.93
N GLU A 8 20.11 -3.73 9.81
CA GLU A 8 20.52 -4.40 8.58
C GLU A 8 21.77 -5.27 8.78
N MET A 9 22.76 -4.79 9.54
CA MET A 9 23.98 -5.55 9.81
C MET A 9 23.68 -6.86 10.54
N HIS A 10 22.85 -6.83 11.58
CA HIS A 10 22.47 -8.03 12.34
C HIS A 10 21.58 -8.97 11.51
N LEU A 11 20.57 -8.43 10.82
CA LEU A 11 19.67 -9.21 9.98
C LEU A 11 20.42 -9.94 8.86
N LYS A 12 21.39 -9.27 8.21
CA LYS A 12 22.24 -9.90 7.18
C LYS A 12 22.99 -11.12 7.70
N GLN A 13 23.52 -11.04 8.92
CA GLN A 13 24.21 -12.18 9.53
C GLN A 13 23.26 -13.35 9.78
N LEU A 14 22.08 -13.09 10.34
CA LEU A 14 21.07 -14.12 10.63
C LEU A 14 20.56 -14.79 9.35
N VAL A 15 20.19 -13.99 8.35
CA VAL A 15 19.72 -14.49 7.04
C VAL A 15 20.81 -15.33 6.36
N SER A 16 22.06 -14.87 6.36
CA SER A 16 23.18 -15.62 5.72
C SER A 16 23.48 -16.97 6.36
N LYS A 17 23.11 -17.15 7.64
CA LYS A 17 23.33 -18.37 8.41
C LYS A 17 22.10 -19.27 8.48
N ASN A 18 20.99 -18.90 7.83
CA ASN A 18 19.68 -19.54 7.99
C ASN A 18 19.25 -19.65 9.47
N ALA A 19 19.62 -18.67 10.29
CA ALA A 19 19.30 -18.61 11.72
C ALA A 19 17.88 -18.04 11.92
N PHE A 20 16.87 -18.79 11.46
CA PHE A 20 15.50 -18.30 11.34
C PHE A 20 14.77 -18.15 12.69
N GLU A 21 15.12 -18.97 13.68
CA GLU A 21 14.57 -18.85 15.04
C GLU A 21 15.05 -17.54 15.68
N GLU A 22 16.36 -17.26 15.60
CA GLU A 22 16.95 -16.03 16.11
C GLU A 22 16.48 -14.79 15.33
N LEU A 23 16.22 -14.96 14.03
CA LEU A 23 15.63 -13.93 13.19
C LEU A 23 14.20 -13.60 13.65
N GLU A 24 13.37 -14.62 13.92
CA GLU A 24 12.01 -14.45 14.44
C GLU A 24 12.03 -13.73 15.79
N ASP A 25 12.87 -14.20 16.72
CA ASP A 25 13.02 -13.62 18.06
C ASP A 25 13.47 -12.17 18.00
N MET A 26 14.39 -11.84 17.09
CA MET A 26 14.86 -10.48 16.88
C MET A 26 13.72 -9.57 16.39
N LEU A 27 12.94 -10.02 15.40
CA LEU A 27 11.82 -9.26 14.85
C LEU A 27 10.74 -9.02 15.93
N ILE A 28 10.35 -10.07 16.66
CA ILE A 28 9.33 -9.98 17.73
C ILE A 28 9.79 -9.05 18.85
N SER A 29 11.00 -9.26 19.39
CA SER A 29 11.52 -8.51 20.54
C SER A 29 11.74 -7.03 20.24
N ASN A 30 11.91 -6.68 18.96
CA ASN A 30 12.11 -5.29 18.52
C ASN A 30 10.89 -4.73 17.76
N SER A 31 9.73 -5.39 17.82
CA SER A 31 8.55 -5.01 17.04
C SER A 31 7.92 -3.68 17.44
N ASN A 32 8.19 -3.17 18.65
CA ASN A 32 7.45 -2.10 19.33
C ASN A 32 5.97 -2.43 19.59
N LEU A 33 5.59 -3.71 19.54
CA LEU A 33 4.24 -4.19 19.85
C LEU A 33 4.23 -4.92 21.21
N PRO A 34 3.16 -4.81 22.02
CA PRO A 34 1.96 -3.99 21.79
C PRO A 34 2.26 -2.49 21.85
N GLY A 35 1.76 -1.75 20.85
CA GLY A 35 2.04 -0.33 20.72
C GLY A 35 1.37 0.30 19.49
N PRO A 36 1.19 1.63 19.46
CA PRO A 36 0.45 2.32 18.40
C PRO A 36 1.13 2.24 17.03
N ARG A 37 2.43 1.89 16.98
CA ARG A 37 3.22 1.79 15.75
C ARG A 37 4.18 0.62 15.85
N GLY A 38 4.18 -0.24 14.83
CA GLY A 38 5.23 -1.24 14.65
C GLY A 38 6.56 -0.58 14.29
N ASN A 39 7.66 -1.30 14.46
CA ASN A 39 9.01 -0.82 14.13
C ASN A 39 9.26 -0.84 12.62
N LEU A 40 8.80 0.20 11.91
CA LEU A 40 8.98 0.31 10.46
C LEU A 40 10.46 0.34 10.05
N GLU A 41 11.34 0.95 10.85
CA GLU A 41 12.78 0.98 10.56
C GLU A 41 13.36 -0.44 10.48
N LEU A 42 13.02 -1.31 11.44
CA LEU A 42 13.41 -2.71 11.45
C LEU A 42 12.79 -3.48 10.28
N ALA A 43 11.51 -3.25 10.00
CA ALA A 43 10.83 -3.95 8.92
C ALA A 43 11.43 -3.58 7.55
N TYR A 44 11.76 -2.30 7.32
CA TYR A 44 12.47 -1.85 6.12
C TYR A 44 13.92 -2.36 6.07
N ALA A 45 14.62 -2.47 7.20
CA ALA A 45 15.94 -3.10 7.27
C ALA A 45 15.88 -4.58 6.84
N PHE A 46 14.83 -5.31 7.25
CA PHE A 46 14.60 -6.68 6.81
C PHE A 46 14.34 -6.78 5.30
N GLY A 47 13.46 -5.93 4.75
CA GLY A 47 13.26 -5.84 3.31
C GLY A 47 14.56 -5.54 2.53
N ASN A 48 15.36 -4.58 3.00
CA ASN A 48 16.68 -4.26 2.42
C ASN A 48 17.64 -5.46 2.45
N CYS A 49 17.67 -6.18 3.56
CA CYS A 49 18.49 -7.39 3.68
C CYS A 49 18.11 -8.42 2.62
N LEU A 50 16.81 -8.68 2.46
CA LEU A 50 16.34 -9.66 1.47
C LEU A 50 16.53 -9.18 0.03
N LYS A 51 16.34 -7.90 -0.24
CA LYS A 51 16.62 -7.32 -1.56
C LYS A 51 18.09 -7.48 -1.98
N ALA A 52 19.01 -7.52 -1.01
CA ALA A 52 20.45 -7.61 -1.25
C ALA A 52 20.98 -9.04 -1.36
N VAL A 53 20.16 -10.08 -1.18
CA VAL A 53 20.61 -11.48 -1.33
C VAL A 53 20.85 -11.81 -2.80
N ALA A 54 21.85 -12.67 -3.07
CA ALA A 54 22.16 -13.08 -4.45
C ALA A 54 21.03 -13.95 -5.05
N CYS A 55 20.41 -14.80 -4.24
CA CYS A 55 19.24 -15.58 -4.59
C CYS A 55 18.45 -15.96 -3.34
N VAL A 56 17.16 -16.26 -3.52
CA VAL A 56 16.29 -16.77 -2.45
C VAL A 56 16.34 -18.29 -2.48
N HIS A 57 17.08 -18.88 -1.54
CA HIS A 57 17.14 -20.32 -1.36
C HIS A 57 15.83 -20.88 -0.80
N ASP A 58 15.63 -22.20 -0.93
CA ASP A 58 14.37 -22.86 -0.58
C ASP A 58 13.98 -22.68 0.89
N ASP A 59 14.93 -22.72 1.82
CA ASP A 59 14.64 -22.53 3.25
C ASP A 59 14.12 -21.10 3.54
N LEU A 60 14.76 -20.09 2.96
CA LEU A 60 14.34 -18.69 3.09
C LEU A 60 12.97 -18.47 2.40
N TRP A 61 12.74 -19.10 1.26
CA TRP A 61 11.44 -19.07 0.61
C TRP A 61 10.36 -19.71 1.49
N GLN A 62 10.63 -20.88 2.06
CA GLN A 62 9.72 -21.61 2.92
C GLN A 62 9.36 -20.81 4.18
N ILE A 63 10.35 -20.23 4.87
CA ILE A 63 10.08 -19.46 6.09
C ILE A 63 9.27 -18.19 5.80
N LEU A 64 9.55 -17.47 4.71
CA LEU A 64 8.77 -16.30 4.31
C LEU A 64 7.32 -16.66 3.98
N ASN A 65 7.10 -17.79 3.30
CA ASN A 65 5.75 -18.27 3.01
C ASN A 65 5.02 -18.65 4.30
N GLN A 66 5.68 -19.39 5.20
CA GLN A 66 5.11 -19.77 6.49
C GLN A 66 4.69 -18.53 7.28
N TRP A 67 5.61 -17.57 7.46
CA TRP A 67 5.35 -16.33 8.18
C TRP A 67 4.25 -15.48 7.53
N ALA A 68 4.22 -15.37 6.20
CA ALA A 68 3.17 -14.62 5.49
C ALA A 68 1.78 -15.26 5.61
N THR A 69 1.70 -16.56 5.93
CA THR A 69 0.43 -17.29 6.09
C THR A 69 -0.05 -17.41 7.54
N VAL A 70 0.73 -16.93 8.52
CA VAL A 70 0.33 -16.95 9.93
C VAL A 70 -0.97 -16.15 10.11
N THR A 71 -1.98 -16.81 10.64
CA THR A 71 -3.35 -16.29 10.75
C THR A 71 -3.52 -15.33 11.93
N ALA A 72 -4.64 -14.60 11.94
CA ALA A 72 -5.03 -13.76 13.06
C ALA A 72 -5.39 -14.55 14.33
N GLU A 73 -5.72 -15.84 14.19
CA GLU A 73 -6.00 -16.76 15.30
C GLU A 73 -4.70 -17.14 16.03
N GLU A 74 -3.64 -17.41 15.26
CA GLU A 74 -2.31 -17.74 15.80
C GLU A 74 -1.59 -16.51 16.34
N THR A 75 -1.77 -15.36 15.69
CA THR A 75 -1.14 -14.09 16.07
C THR A 75 -2.17 -12.96 16.06
N PRO A 76 -2.88 -12.77 17.19
CA PRO A 76 -3.90 -11.74 17.32
C PRO A 76 -3.35 -10.33 17.07
N SER A 77 -4.25 -9.44 16.64
CA SER A 77 -3.95 -8.02 16.45
C SER A 77 -3.29 -7.41 17.69
N ASP A 78 -2.36 -6.49 17.46
CA ASP A 78 -1.65 -5.70 18.47
C ASP A 78 -0.68 -6.50 19.35
N GLY A 79 -0.52 -7.81 19.15
CA GLY A 79 0.53 -8.60 19.79
C GLY A 79 1.90 -8.46 19.10
N PRO A 80 3.02 -8.67 19.81
CA PRO A 80 4.37 -8.72 19.23
C PRO A 80 4.49 -9.60 17.99
N LYS A 81 3.80 -10.75 18.00
CA LYS A 81 3.84 -11.73 16.92
C LYS A 81 3.12 -11.30 15.65
N GLU A 82 2.22 -10.29 15.68
CA GLU A 82 1.65 -9.68 14.46
C GLU A 82 2.75 -9.13 13.54
N PHE A 83 3.91 -8.80 14.11
CA PHE A 83 5.04 -8.26 13.35
C PHE A 83 5.68 -9.27 12.40
N ILE A 84 5.47 -10.58 12.60
CA ILE A 84 5.99 -11.64 11.73
C ILE A 84 5.30 -11.66 10.36
N PRO A 85 3.96 -11.83 10.24
CA PRO A 85 3.30 -11.74 8.96
C PRO A 85 3.46 -10.34 8.33
N PHE A 86 3.53 -9.27 9.15
CA PHE A 86 3.84 -7.93 8.65
C PHE A 86 5.20 -7.86 7.93
N CYS A 87 6.27 -8.36 8.56
CA CYS A 87 7.61 -8.35 7.97
C CYS A 87 7.71 -9.26 6.75
N ALA A 88 7.14 -10.46 6.81
CA ALA A 88 7.18 -11.41 5.71
C ALA A 88 6.45 -10.87 4.46
N VAL A 89 5.21 -10.39 4.61
CA VAL A 89 4.41 -9.89 3.48
C VAL A 89 5.11 -8.73 2.78
N GLN A 90 5.63 -7.73 3.49
CA GLN A 90 6.31 -6.63 2.79
C GLN A 90 7.65 -7.06 2.17
N ALA A 91 8.39 -7.98 2.79
CA ALA A 91 9.68 -8.44 2.29
C ALA A 91 9.57 -9.36 1.07
N LEU A 92 8.43 -10.05 0.90
CA LEU A 92 8.10 -10.74 -0.37
C LEU A 92 8.07 -9.75 -1.55
N GLY A 93 7.66 -8.50 -1.33
CA GLY A 93 7.73 -7.44 -2.33
C GLY A 93 9.16 -7.06 -2.68
N ALA A 94 10.03 -6.99 -1.68
CA ALA A 94 11.44 -6.64 -1.84
C ALA A 94 12.25 -7.66 -2.68
N ILE A 95 11.82 -8.93 -2.71
CA ILE A 95 12.44 -9.99 -3.52
C ILE A 95 11.75 -10.22 -4.88
N PHE A 96 10.61 -9.56 -5.12
CA PHE A 96 9.69 -9.92 -6.19
C PHE A 96 10.33 -9.88 -7.58
N THR A 97 11.16 -8.88 -7.87
CA THR A 97 11.64 -8.63 -9.24
C THR A 97 12.61 -9.70 -9.75
N PHE A 98 13.37 -10.33 -8.84
CA PHE A 98 14.44 -11.28 -9.17
C PHE A 98 14.11 -12.75 -8.85
N VAL A 99 12.93 -13.05 -8.30
CA VAL A 99 12.45 -14.44 -8.22
C VAL A 99 11.80 -14.89 -9.54
N ASP A 100 11.71 -16.21 -9.71
CA ASP A 100 11.08 -16.85 -10.88
C ASP A 100 9.57 -16.57 -10.96
N SER A 101 8.97 -16.87 -12.12
CA SER A 101 7.56 -16.60 -12.39
C SER A 101 6.59 -17.35 -11.47
N GLU A 102 6.94 -18.56 -11.02
CA GLU A 102 6.10 -19.35 -10.11
C GLU A 102 6.04 -18.67 -8.73
N LYS A 103 7.19 -18.24 -8.22
CA LYS A 103 7.29 -17.46 -6.98
C LYS A 103 6.58 -16.11 -7.10
N LYS A 104 6.68 -15.41 -8.23
CA LYS A 104 5.92 -14.17 -8.49
C LYS A 104 4.41 -14.40 -8.37
N GLU A 105 3.87 -15.42 -9.02
CA GLU A 105 2.45 -15.75 -8.91
C GLU A 105 2.03 -16.08 -7.48
N LYS A 106 2.87 -16.83 -6.74
CA LYS A 106 2.62 -17.13 -5.33
C LYS A 106 2.61 -15.88 -4.47
N ILE A 107 3.54 -14.94 -4.68
CA ILE A 107 3.58 -13.66 -3.95
C ILE A 107 2.30 -12.87 -4.19
N ILE A 108 1.84 -12.75 -5.45
CA ILE A 108 0.59 -12.05 -5.74
C ILE A 108 -0.60 -12.72 -5.03
N LYS A 109 -0.68 -14.05 -5.00
CA LYS A 109 -1.73 -14.76 -4.25
C LYS A 109 -1.66 -14.46 -2.74
N LEU A 110 -0.46 -14.43 -2.17
CA LEU A 110 -0.26 -14.07 -0.75
C LEU A 110 -0.68 -12.62 -0.48
N PHE A 111 -0.35 -11.68 -1.36
CA PHE A 111 -0.74 -10.27 -1.23
C PHE A 111 -2.25 -10.10 -1.26
N ARG A 112 -2.95 -10.83 -2.13
CA ARG A 112 -4.42 -10.83 -2.19
C ARG A 112 -5.05 -11.31 -0.88
N VAL A 113 -4.54 -12.41 -0.32
CA VAL A 113 -4.99 -12.92 0.98
C VAL A 113 -4.71 -11.91 2.09
N ALA A 114 -3.46 -11.43 2.19
CA ALA A 114 -3.03 -10.48 3.22
C ALA A 114 -3.75 -9.12 3.14
N ALA A 115 -4.15 -8.68 1.94
CA ALA A 115 -4.92 -7.44 1.77
C ALA A 115 -6.31 -7.54 2.41
N ASN A 116 -6.85 -8.76 2.53
CA ASN A 116 -8.13 -9.05 3.17
C ASN A 116 -7.97 -9.53 4.62
N ASP A 117 -6.77 -9.48 5.20
CA ASP A 117 -6.53 -9.87 6.59
C ASP A 117 -7.31 -8.96 7.56
N SER A 118 -7.80 -9.51 8.67
CA SER A 118 -8.53 -8.76 9.69
C SER A 118 -7.62 -7.75 10.41
N ARG A 119 -6.32 -8.06 10.51
CA ARG A 119 -5.29 -7.22 11.14
C ARG A 119 -4.86 -6.12 10.20
N TRP A 120 -5.01 -4.88 10.64
CA TRP A 120 -4.78 -3.72 9.78
C TRP A 120 -3.30 -3.54 9.42
N ARG A 121 -2.34 -3.93 10.26
CA ARG A 121 -0.91 -3.83 9.92
C ARG A 121 -0.56 -4.78 8.78
N VAL A 122 -1.07 -6.01 8.79
CA VAL A 122 -0.86 -6.95 7.67
C VAL A 122 -1.39 -6.38 6.36
N ARG A 123 -2.53 -5.67 6.39
CA ARG A 123 -3.02 -4.94 5.20
C ARG A 123 -2.09 -3.81 4.76
N GLU A 124 -1.45 -3.08 5.70
CA GLU A 124 -0.42 -2.09 5.35
C GLU A 124 0.83 -2.75 4.73
N ALA A 125 1.21 -3.94 5.21
CA ALA A 125 2.38 -4.66 4.69
C ALA A 125 2.25 -4.96 3.20
N VAL A 126 1.02 -5.23 2.70
CA VAL A 126 0.78 -5.40 1.26
C VAL A 126 1.07 -4.13 0.48
N ALA A 127 0.64 -2.96 0.98
CA ALA A 127 0.92 -1.69 0.33
C ALA A 127 2.43 -1.41 0.29
N ILE A 128 3.15 -1.68 1.38
CA ILE A 128 4.62 -1.54 1.43
C ILE A 128 5.30 -2.54 0.48
N GLY A 129 4.84 -3.79 0.46
CA GLY A 129 5.32 -4.82 -0.46
C GLY A 129 5.17 -4.43 -1.93
N LEU A 130 4.04 -3.86 -2.29
CA LEU A 130 3.80 -3.32 -3.62
C LEU A 130 4.68 -2.11 -3.94
N GLN A 131 4.93 -1.22 -2.96
CA GLN A 131 5.84 -0.09 -3.11
C GLN A 131 7.28 -0.52 -3.38
N TRP A 132 7.74 -1.63 -2.77
CA TRP A 132 9.03 -2.22 -3.13
C TRP A 132 9.11 -2.60 -4.62
N ILE A 133 8.02 -3.17 -5.16
CA ILE A 133 7.94 -3.51 -6.58
C ILE A 133 7.93 -2.24 -7.43
N GLU A 134 7.13 -1.24 -7.06
CA GLU A 134 7.05 0.05 -7.76
C GLU A 134 8.40 0.76 -7.84
N GLU A 135 9.16 0.79 -6.75
CA GLU A 135 10.49 1.42 -6.69
C GLU A 135 11.53 0.70 -7.55
N GLU A 136 11.43 -0.62 -7.68
CA GLU A 136 12.37 -1.41 -8.46
C GLU A 136 12.01 -1.45 -9.95
N ASP A 137 10.73 -1.67 -10.27
CA ASP A 137 10.21 -1.69 -11.63
C ASP A 137 8.71 -1.33 -11.65
N PHE A 138 8.43 -0.05 -11.88
CA PHE A 138 7.05 0.44 -11.94
C PHE A 138 6.23 -0.22 -13.07
N ARG A 139 6.84 -0.63 -14.18
CA ARG A 139 6.10 -1.33 -15.26
C ARG A 139 5.61 -2.69 -14.82
N GLN A 140 6.38 -3.36 -13.96
CA GLN A 140 5.97 -4.61 -13.36
C GLN A 140 4.82 -4.41 -12.37
N ALA A 141 4.86 -3.36 -11.55
CA ALA A 141 3.73 -2.97 -10.69
C ALA A 141 2.48 -2.63 -11.50
N GLU A 142 2.63 -1.88 -12.59
CA GLU A 142 1.55 -1.52 -13.54
C GLU A 142 0.86 -2.78 -14.11
N PHE A 143 1.66 -3.76 -14.56
CA PHE A 143 1.16 -5.04 -15.06
C PHE A 143 0.38 -5.82 -13.99
N ILE A 144 0.87 -5.83 -12.75
CA ILE A 144 0.18 -6.47 -11.62
C ILE A 144 -1.16 -5.80 -11.37
N PHE A 145 -1.18 -4.47 -11.25
CA PHE A 145 -2.41 -3.74 -10.92
C PHE A 145 -3.45 -3.85 -12.04
N ASN A 146 -3.06 -3.78 -13.31
CA ASN A 146 -3.98 -3.96 -14.42
C ASN A 146 -4.60 -5.37 -14.46
N LYS A 147 -3.86 -6.42 -14.09
CA LYS A 147 -4.41 -7.78 -13.98
C LYS A 147 -5.27 -8.00 -12.74
N TRP A 148 -5.04 -7.24 -11.69
CA TRP A 148 -5.69 -7.43 -10.39
C TRP A 148 -6.98 -6.61 -10.26
N ILE A 149 -6.98 -5.36 -10.73
CA ILE A 149 -7.97 -4.35 -10.32
C ILE A 149 -9.43 -4.70 -10.62
N ASP A 150 -9.69 -5.37 -11.74
CA ASP A 150 -11.05 -5.66 -12.21
C ASP A 150 -11.78 -6.65 -11.29
N ASP A 151 -11.07 -7.65 -10.76
CA ASP A 151 -11.57 -8.66 -9.83
C ASP A 151 -11.22 -8.36 -8.36
N ALA A 152 -10.78 -7.13 -8.06
CA ALA A 152 -10.29 -6.79 -6.73
C ALA A 152 -11.41 -6.56 -5.71
N SER A 153 -11.24 -7.10 -4.50
CA SER A 153 -12.11 -6.76 -3.35
C SER A 153 -11.96 -5.28 -2.95
N LEU A 154 -12.85 -4.76 -2.09
CA LEU A 154 -12.72 -3.39 -1.58
C LEU A 154 -11.42 -3.17 -0.80
N LEU A 155 -10.96 -4.18 -0.06
CA LEU A 155 -9.70 -4.10 0.70
C LEU A 155 -8.48 -4.26 -0.21
N GLU A 156 -8.56 -5.08 -1.26
CA GLU A 156 -7.51 -5.19 -2.28
C GLU A 156 -7.36 -3.87 -3.06
N ARG A 157 -8.46 -3.25 -3.50
CA ARG A 157 -8.46 -1.91 -4.11
C ARG A 157 -7.85 -0.87 -3.19
N ARG A 158 -8.09 -0.99 -1.88
CA ARG A 158 -7.47 -0.12 -0.89
C ARG A 158 -5.97 -0.35 -0.81
N ALA A 159 -5.49 -1.59 -0.87
CA ALA A 159 -4.07 -1.90 -0.85
C ALA A 159 -3.37 -1.31 -2.09
N ILE A 160 -3.96 -1.44 -3.27
CA ILE A 160 -3.46 -0.84 -4.53
C ILE A 160 -3.39 0.69 -4.41
N ILE A 161 -4.45 1.35 -3.95
CA ILE A 161 -4.45 2.82 -3.80
C ILE A 161 -3.45 3.30 -2.74
N ALA A 162 -3.27 2.55 -1.67
CA ALA A 162 -2.27 2.86 -0.65
C ALA A 162 -0.84 2.67 -1.17
N ALA A 163 -0.61 1.63 -1.99
CA ALA A 163 0.68 1.40 -2.65
C ALA A 163 1.03 2.57 -3.57
N LEU A 164 0.14 2.89 -4.53
CA LEU A 164 0.33 3.96 -5.51
C LEU A 164 0.57 5.34 -4.88
N ALA A 165 0.04 5.58 -3.67
CA ALA A 165 0.24 6.81 -2.89
C ALA A 165 1.67 6.99 -2.35
N HIS A 166 2.67 6.70 -3.18
CA HIS A 166 4.08 6.60 -2.86
C HIS A 166 4.91 7.65 -3.60
N PRO A 167 5.26 8.78 -2.95
CA PRO A 167 5.91 9.92 -3.61
C PRO A 167 7.21 9.65 -4.40
N PRO A 168 8.11 8.70 -4.03
CA PRO A 168 9.35 8.45 -4.75
C PRO A 168 9.16 8.09 -6.23
N VAL A 169 8.14 7.28 -6.55
CA VAL A 169 7.91 6.79 -7.92
C VAL A 169 7.08 7.74 -8.78
N LEU A 170 6.42 8.74 -8.16
CA LEU A 170 5.53 9.68 -8.84
C LEU A 170 6.25 10.90 -9.44
N ASN A 171 7.59 10.90 -9.48
CA ASN A 171 8.34 11.95 -10.18
C ASN A 171 8.33 11.76 -11.70
N HIS A 172 7.97 10.56 -12.18
CA HIS A 172 7.73 10.30 -13.59
C HIS A 172 6.26 10.57 -13.91
N LYS A 173 6.02 11.33 -14.99
CA LYS A 173 4.68 11.72 -15.42
C LYS A 173 3.79 10.51 -15.65
N ASP A 174 4.25 9.53 -16.44
CA ASP A 174 3.51 8.32 -16.79
C ASP A 174 3.03 7.55 -15.56
N ASN A 175 3.85 7.49 -14.49
CA ASN A 175 3.48 6.83 -13.24
C ASN A 175 2.32 7.55 -12.54
N ALA A 176 2.34 8.89 -12.52
CA ALA A 176 1.25 9.68 -11.94
C ALA A 176 -0.04 9.61 -12.78
N GLU A 177 0.07 9.57 -14.10
CA GLU A 177 -1.07 9.34 -15.01
C GLU A 177 -1.72 7.99 -14.74
N PHE A 178 -0.92 6.92 -14.64
CA PHE A 178 -1.43 5.59 -14.30
C PHE A 178 -2.14 5.55 -12.94
N CYS A 179 -1.66 6.30 -11.93
CA CYS A 179 -2.38 6.43 -10.66
C CYS A 179 -3.78 7.03 -10.84
N PHE A 180 -3.95 8.02 -11.71
CA PHE A 180 -5.26 8.58 -12.03
C PHE A 180 -6.13 7.57 -12.78
N GLU A 181 -5.58 6.78 -13.70
CA GLU A 181 -6.33 5.74 -14.42
C GLU A 181 -6.90 4.68 -13.48
N ILE A 182 -6.07 4.12 -12.58
CA ILE A 182 -6.52 3.15 -11.57
C ILE A 182 -7.56 3.77 -10.64
N THR A 183 -7.33 5.01 -10.20
CA THR A 183 -8.29 5.73 -9.36
C THR A 183 -9.62 5.94 -10.10
N GLU A 184 -9.58 6.28 -11.39
CA GLU A 184 -10.78 6.47 -12.21
C GLU A 184 -11.61 5.18 -12.30
N LYS A 185 -10.97 4.03 -12.51
CA LYS A 185 -11.63 2.72 -12.50
C LYS A 185 -12.35 2.48 -11.16
N ILE A 186 -11.66 2.70 -10.04
CA ILE A 186 -12.23 2.50 -8.70
C ILE A 186 -13.41 3.44 -8.45
N LEU A 187 -13.29 4.74 -8.77
CA LEU A 187 -14.37 5.71 -8.56
C LEU A 187 -15.62 5.36 -9.39
N LYS A 188 -15.45 4.92 -10.65
CA LYS A 188 -16.56 4.45 -11.50
C LYS A 188 -17.26 3.25 -10.90
N ASP A 189 -16.52 2.32 -10.31
CA ASP A 189 -17.11 1.16 -9.64
C ASP A 189 -17.81 1.52 -8.34
N LEU A 190 -17.25 2.43 -7.54
CA LEU A 190 -17.88 2.88 -6.28
C LEU A 190 -19.30 3.43 -6.50
N ILE A 191 -19.52 4.17 -7.59
CA ILE A 191 -20.86 4.70 -7.92
C ILE A 191 -21.87 3.56 -8.10
N LYS A 192 -21.44 2.43 -8.65
CA LYS A 192 -22.30 1.27 -8.92
C LYS A 192 -22.57 0.40 -7.69
N ILE A 193 -21.82 0.59 -6.60
CA ILE A 193 -21.99 -0.21 -5.37
C ILE A 193 -23.33 0.14 -4.70
N ASP A 194 -24.12 -0.90 -4.43
CA ASP A 194 -25.39 -0.78 -3.72
C ASP A 194 -25.22 -0.17 -2.32
N LYS A 195 -26.20 0.65 -1.91
CA LYS A 195 -26.19 1.40 -0.64
C LYS A 195 -25.95 0.52 0.60
N LYS A 196 -26.36 -0.75 0.57
CA LYS A 196 -26.10 -1.70 1.67
C LYS A 196 -24.61 -1.94 1.86
N PHE A 197 -23.87 -2.19 0.77
CA PHE A 197 -22.44 -2.46 0.83
C PHE A 197 -21.61 -1.21 1.15
N ARG A 198 -22.14 -0.02 0.87
CA ARG A 198 -21.48 1.25 1.26
C ARG A 198 -21.40 1.49 2.77
N LYS A 199 -22.16 0.73 3.57
CA LYS A 199 -22.15 0.80 5.04
C LYS A 199 -21.15 -0.15 5.69
N THR A 200 -20.47 -1.00 4.92
CA THR A 200 -19.52 -1.97 5.47
C THR A 200 -18.19 -1.30 5.84
N GLU A 201 -17.42 -1.99 6.68
CA GLU A 201 -16.13 -1.48 7.13
C GLU A 201 -15.11 -1.42 5.98
N GLU A 202 -15.16 -2.38 5.06
CA GLU A 202 -14.27 -2.46 3.90
C GLU A 202 -14.48 -1.27 2.97
N PHE A 203 -15.73 -0.88 2.73
CA PHE A 203 -16.04 0.32 1.96
C PHE A 203 -15.51 1.57 2.66
N ARG A 204 -15.69 1.68 3.98
CA ARG A 204 -15.18 2.80 4.77
C ARG A 204 -13.65 2.89 4.70
N ILE A 205 -12.95 1.76 4.74
CA ILE A 205 -11.51 1.64 4.63
C ILE A 205 -11.03 2.11 3.24
N LEU A 206 -11.64 1.62 2.16
CA LEU A 206 -11.31 2.05 0.79
C LEU A 206 -11.57 3.55 0.60
N ARG A 207 -12.73 4.05 1.01
CA ARG A 207 -13.07 5.48 0.89
C ARG A 207 -12.04 6.34 1.60
N LYS A 208 -11.62 5.98 2.81
CA LYS A 208 -10.57 6.71 3.56
C LYS A 208 -9.22 6.70 2.84
N GLY A 209 -8.85 5.60 2.18
CA GLY A 209 -7.66 5.53 1.33
C GLY A 209 -7.74 6.55 0.19
N LEU A 210 -8.87 6.58 -0.52
CA LEU A 210 -9.13 7.53 -1.60
C LEU A 210 -9.19 8.98 -1.12
N GLU A 211 -9.75 9.27 0.06
CA GLU A 211 -9.78 10.58 0.73
C GLU A 211 -8.38 11.16 1.05
N TYR A 212 -7.31 10.37 0.84
CA TYR A 212 -5.92 10.78 1.04
C TYR A 212 -5.07 10.67 -0.24
N ALA A 213 -5.19 9.55 -0.97
CA ALA A 213 -4.27 9.20 -2.05
C ALA A 213 -4.30 10.18 -3.23
N VAL A 214 -5.49 10.66 -3.64
CA VAL A 214 -5.62 11.53 -4.83
C VAL A 214 -4.78 12.79 -4.68
N SER A 215 -4.73 13.39 -3.49
CA SER A 215 -3.90 14.57 -3.22
C SER A 215 -2.40 14.32 -3.41
N VAL A 216 -1.94 13.07 -3.24
CA VAL A 216 -0.54 12.68 -3.45
C VAL A 216 -0.21 12.74 -4.95
N PHE A 217 -1.12 12.23 -5.79
CA PHE A 217 -0.97 12.25 -7.25
C PHE A 217 -1.03 13.67 -7.80
N VAL A 218 -2.04 14.44 -7.39
CA VAL A 218 -2.21 15.84 -7.84
C VAL A 218 -1.05 16.72 -7.41
N ALA A 219 -0.43 16.48 -6.25
CA ALA A 219 0.75 17.24 -5.85
C ALA A 219 1.98 16.99 -6.74
N LYS A 220 1.98 15.91 -7.52
CA LYS A 220 3.07 15.52 -8.44
C LYS A 220 2.77 15.84 -9.89
N LEU A 221 1.50 15.78 -10.29
CA LEU A 221 1.03 16.14 -11.62
C LEU A 221 -0.21 17.07 -11.50
N PRO A 222 0.01 18.37 -11.22
CA PRO A 222 -1.06 19.26 -10.79
C PRO A 222 -2.05 19.63 -11.89
N ASP A 223 -1.61 19.87 -13.12
CA ASP A 223 -2.50 20.32 -14.19
C ASP A 223 -3.55 19.24 -14.51
N GLU A 224 -3.09 18.04 -14.85
CA GLU A 224 -3.95 16.87 -15.08
C GLU A 224 -4.72 16.48 -13.82
N GLY A 225 -4.08 16.61 -12.65
CA GLY A 225 -4.67 16.27 -11.37
C GLY A 225 -5.84 17.16 -10.95
N PHE A 226 -5.76 18.47 -11.18
CA PHE A 226 -6.87 19.38 -10.92
C PHE A 226 -8.00 19.20 -11.93
N GLU A 227 -7.70 18.92 -13.20
CA GLU A 227 -8.73 18.56 -14.19
C GLU A 227 -9.46 17.27 -13.80
N PHE A 228 -8.73 16.25 -13.33
CA PHE A 228 -9.32 15.03 -12.76
C PHE A 228 -10.24 15.36 -11.57
N MET A 229 -9.79 16.21 -10.64
CA MET A 229 -10.61 16.61 -9.49
C MET A 229 -11.85 17.41 -9.90
N LYS A 230 -11.75 18.32 -10.88
CA LYS A 230 -12.90 19.08 -11.41
C LYS A 230 -13.93 18.15 -12.03
N LYS A 231 -13.51 17.20 -12.87
CA LYS A 231 -14.38 16.17 -13.46
C LYS A 231 -15.17 15.43 -12.39
N TRP A 232 -14.49 14.89 -11.38
CA TRP A 232 -15.13 14.11 -10.31
C TRP A 232 -15.90 14.94 -9.29
N ALA A 233 -15.63 16.24 -9.16
CA ALA A 233 -16.42 17.17 -8.34
C ALA A 233 -17.84 17.39 -8.90
N GLN A 234 -18.05 17.18 -10.20
CA GLN A 234 -19.36 17.30 -10.85
C GLN A 234 -20.30 16.13 -10.52
N GLU A 235 -19.76 15.00 -10.08
CA GLU A 235 -20.57 13.84 -9.70
C GLU A 235 -21.48 14.14 -8.51
N LYS A 236 -22.73 13.67 -8.58
CA LYS A 236 -23.74 13.88 -7.52
C LYS A 236 -23.57 12.93 -6.33
N ASP A 237 -22.80 11.86 -6.52
CA ASP A 237 -22.59 10.84 -5.50
C ASP A 237 -21.91 11.42 -4.24
N ALA A 238 -22.53 11.21 -3.09
CA ALA A 238 -22.08 11.82 -1.84
C ALA A 238 -20.70 11.31 -1.37
N ASP A 239 -20.37 10.04 -1.62
CA ASP A 239 -19.06 9.49 -1.26
C ASP A 239 -17.97 10.02 -2.19
N ILE A 240 -18.24 10.15 -3.48
CA ILE A 240 -17.30 10.73 -4.46
C ILE A 240 -17.00 12.19 -4.12
N ARG A 241 -18.03 13.01 -3.89
CA ARG A 241 -17.84 14.42 -3.48
C ARG A 241 -17.05 14.53 -2.19
N LYS A 242 -17.30 13.64 -1.22
CA LYS A 242 -16.52 13.57 0.02
C LYS A 242 -15.06 13.23 -0.26
N ILE A 243 -14.77 12.25 -1.11
CA ILE A 243 -13.40 11.88 -1.51
C ILE A 243 -12.66 13.10 -2.08
N ILE A 244 -13.26 13.80 -3.04
CA ILE A 244 -12.63 14.98 -3.66
C ILE A 244 -12.43 16.09 -2.62
N LYS A 245 -13.47 16.43 -1.85
CA LYS A 245 -13.41 17.47 -0.81
C LYS A 245 -12.32 17.19 0.24
N SER A 246 -12.20 15.95 0.71
CA SER A 246 -11.18 15.55 1.69
C SER A 246 -9.75 15.74 1.15
N ASN A 247 -9.53 15.49 -0.14
CA ASN A 247 -8.23 15.67 -0.77
C ASN A 247 -7.86 17.15 -0.98
N LEU A 248 -8.82 17.98 -1.36
CA LEU A 248 -8.63 19.43 -1.53
C LEU A 248 -8.17 20.12 -0.22
N GLY A 249 -8.54 19.58 0.94
CA GLY A 249 -8.11 20.08 2.25
C GLY A 249 -6.68 19.69 2.66
N LYS A 250 -5.95 18.87 1.88
CA LYS A 250 -4.61 18.41 2.27
C LYS A 250 -3.58 19.53 2.08
N SER A 251 -2.70 19.70 3.07
CA SER A 251 -1.69 20.76 3.11
C SER A 251 -0.78 20.83 1.88
N ARG A 252 -0.50 19.68 1.25
CA ARG A 252 0.28 19.58 0.01
C ARG A 252 -0.37 20.32 -1.17
N LEU A 253 -1.70 20.42 -1.17
CA LEU A 253 -2.47 21.17 -2.17
C LEU A 253 -2.74 22.60 -1.70
N THR A 254 -3.32 22.77 -0.50
CA THR A 254 -3.75 24.09 -0.01
C THR A 254 -2.61 25.10 0.13
N LYS A 255 -1.38 24.66 0.40
CA LYS A 255 -0.23 25.57 0.54
C LYS A 255 0.36 26.05 -0.79
N LYS A 256 0.18 25.29 -1.88
CA LYS A 256 0.86 25.53 -3.16
C LYS A 256 -0.08 25.89 -4.31
N PHE A 257 -1.33 25.44 -4.24
CA PHE A 257 -2.30 25.51 -5.32
C PHE A 257 -3.66 26.04 -4.81
N ASP A 258 -3.62 27.07 -3.95
CA ASP A 258 -4.81 27.64 -3.29
C ASP A 258 -5.87 28.07 -4.30
N GLN A 259 -5.46 28.68 -5.42
CA GLN A 259 -6.38 29.12 -6.47
C GLN A 259 -7.10 27.94 -7.14
N GLN A 260 -6.36 26.92 -7.60
CA GLN A 260 -6.97 25.72 -8.19
C GLN A 260 -7.85 24.97 -7.19
N VAL A 261 -7.47 24.92 -5.91
CA VAL A 261 -8.29 24.33 -4.85
C VAL A 261 -9.63 25.06 -4.72
N LYS A 262 -9.64 26.40 -4.72
CA LYS A 262 -10.87 27.22 -4.67
C LYS A 262 -11.77 26.97 -5.88
N GLU A 263 -11.19 26.83 -7.08
CA GLU A 263 -11.95 26.51 -8.29
C GLU A 263 -12.70 25.18 -8.17
N VAL A 264 -12.03 24.11 -7.76
CA VAL A 264 -12.69 22.80 -7.58
C VAL A 264 -13.73 22.85 -6.45
N LEU A 265 -13.45 23.58 -5.37
CA LEU A 265 -14.42 23.77 -4.29
C LEU A 265 -15.68 24.50 -4.78
N GLY A 266 -15.55 25.47 -5.70
CA GLY A 266 -16.68 26.12 -6.36
C GLY A 266 -17.57 25.13 -7.12
N VAL A 267 -16.97 24.23 -7.91
CA VAL A 267 -17.73 23.16 -8.61
C VAL A 267 -18.47 22.26 -7.60
N LEU A 268 -17.84 21.96 -6.46
CA LEU A 268 -18.49 21.21 -5.38
C LEU A 268 -19.62 21.97 -4.69
N THR A 269 -19.71 23.29 -4.75
CA THR A 269 -20.80 24.07 -4.13
C THR A 269 -21.93 24.38 -5.11
N ASP A 270 -21.60 24.65 -6.38
CA ASP A 270 -22.57 25.12 -7.38
C ASP A 270 -23.60 24.04 -7.76
N ASN A 271 -23.28 22.77 -7.55
CA ASN A 271 -24.22 21.64 -7.69
C ASN A 271 -25.34 21.60 -6.62
N PHE A 272 -25.45 22.62 -5.77
CA PHE A 272 -26.55 22.81 -4.79
C PHE A 272 -27.38 24.07 -5.03
N ALA A 273 -27.09 24.85 -6.09
CA ALA A 273 -27.96 25.91 -6.60
C ALA A 273 -28.86 25.36 -7.72
#